data_AF-A0A181ZH64-F1
#
_entry.id   AF-A0A181ZH64-F1
#
_cell.length_a   1.000
_cell.length_b   1.000
_cell.length_c   1.000
_cell.angle_alpha   90.00
_cell.angle_beta   90.00
_cell.angle_gamma   90.00
#
_symmetry.space_group_name_H-M   'P 1'
#
loop_
_entity.id
_entity.type
_entity.pdbx_description
1 polymer ?
#
loop_
_entity_poly.entity_id
_entity_poly.type
_entity_poly.pdbx_seq_one_letter_code
_entity_poly.pdbx_strand_id
1 'polypeptide(L)' 'MTPVTWFGIGAVVVALWGITIAVFNRWAQSIGGDEFMNGRPITPRFVRVIGIFLAVLGTVIAVLAFSGVLPER' A
#
# COMPACT_ATOMS: atom_id res chain seq x y z
N MET A 1 -5.32 22.36 -7.41
CA MET A 1 -5.68 21.03 -6.88
C MET A 1 -5.88 21.16 -5.38
N THR A 2 -6.96 20.62 -4.83
CA THR A 2 -7.24 20.68 -3.39
C THR A 2 -6.32 19.73 -2.62
N PRO A 3 -6.09 19.93 -1.31
CA PRO A 3 -5.32 18.99 -0.49
C PRO A 3 -5.88 17.56 -0.56
N VAL A 4 -7.20 17.42 -0.63
CA VAL A 4 -7.90 16.13 -0.78
C VAL A 4 -7.53 15.46 -2.11
N THR A 5 -7.44 16.20 -3.21
CA THR A 5 -7.01 15.64 -4.50
C THR A 5 -5.59 15.08 -4.42
N TRP A 6 -4.66 15.82 -3.80
CA TRP A 6 -3.28 15.36 -3.61
C TRP A 6 -3.20 14.11 -2.74
N PHE A 7 -4.00 14.06 -1.68
CA PHE A 7 -4.11 12.90 -0.81
C PHE A 7 -4.67 11.68 -1.56
N GLY A 8 -5.71 11.86 -2.37
CA GLY A 8 -6.28 10.81 -3.23
C GLY A 8 -5.27 10.26 -4.25
N ILE A 9 -4.46 11.13 -4.87
CA ILE A 9 -3.37 10.71 -5.77
C ILE A 9 -2.34 9.86 -5.00
N GLY A 10 -1.94 10.31 -3.81
CA GLY A 10 -1.04 9.54 -2.94
C GLY A 10 -1.60 8.15 -2.61
N ALA A 11 -2.89 8.07 -2.30
CA ALA A 11 -3.57 6.81 -2.02
C ALA A 11 -3.58 5.85 -3.23
N VAL A 12 -3.76 6.37 -4.45
CA VAL A 12 -3.65 5.57 -5.68
C VAL A 12 -2.23 5.03 -5.86
N VAL A 13 -1.21 5.87 -5.64
CA VAL A 13 0.19 5.45 -5.73
C VAL A 13 0.49 4.33 -4.73
N VAL A 14 0.03 4.48 -3.48
CA VAL A 14 0.17 3.44 -2.44
C VAL A 14 -0.55 2.16 -2.84
N ALA A 15 -1.74 2.26 -3.43
CA ALA A 15 -2.50 1.08 -3.86
C ALA A 15 -1.75 0.29 -4.95
N LEU A 16 -1.22 0.99 -5.96
CA LEU A 16 -0.43 0.39 -7.03
C LEU A 16 0.86 -0.24 -6.51
N TRP A 17 1.52 0.40 -5.55
CA TRP A 17 2.67 -0.19 -4.86
C TRP A 17 2.28 -1.45 -4.07
N GLY A 18 1.14 -1.44 -3.38
CA GLY A 18 0.60 -2.61 -2.71
C GLY A 18 0.39 -3.78 -3.67
N ILE A 19 -0.21 -3.53 -4.84
CA ILE A 19 -0.38 -4.55 -5.91
C ILE A 19 0.98 -5.08 -6.36
N THR A 20 1.94 -4.19 -6.61
CA THR A 20 3.29 -4.56 -7.04
C THR A 20 3.96 -5.46 -6.00
N ILE A 21 3.89 -5.12 -4.71
CA ILE A 21 4.43 -5.94 -3.62
C ILE A 21 3.69 -7.28 -3.51
N ALA A 22 2.37 -7.30 -3.70
CA ALA A 22 1.58 -8.52 -3.60
C ALA A 22 1.90 -9.52 -4.72
N VAL A 23 2.12 -9.03 -5.94
CA VAL A 23 2.44 -9.84 -7.13
C VAL A 23 3.91 -10.24 -7.14
N PHE A 24 4.80 -9.30 -6.88
CA PHE A 24 6.26 -9.47 -6.91
C PHE A 24 6.83 -9.66 -5.50
N ASN A 25 6.14 -10.41 -4.65
CA ASN A 25 6.46 -10.55 -3.22
C ASN A 25 7.88 -11.10 -2.94
N ARG A 26 8.41 -11.97 -3.80
CA ARG A 26 9.80 -12.47 -3.68
C ARG A 26 10.83 -11.38 -3.98
N TRP A 27 10.57 -10.56 -4.99
CA TRP A 27 11.41 -9.40 -5.29
C TRP A 27 11.33 -8.35 -4.19
N ALA A 28 10.12 -8.06 -3.70
CA ALA A 28 9.92 -7.12 -2.59
C ALA A 28 10.63 -7.59 -1.32
N GLN A 29 10.61 -8.89 -1.03
CA GLN A 29 11.38 -9.48 0.05
C GLN A 29 12.89 -9.29 -0.14
N SER A 30 13.41 -9.49 -1.36
CA SER A 30 14.85 -9.30 -1.64
C SER A 30 15.35 -7.88 -1.39
N ILE A 31 14.45 -6.88 -1.41
CA ILE A 31 14.77 -5.48 -1.07
C ILE A 31 14.61 -5.22 0.43
N GLY A 32 13.57 -5.79 1.05
CA GLY A 32 13.23 -5.56 2.45
C GLY A 32 14.06 -6.35 3.47
N GLY A 33 14.83 -7.34 3.01
CA GLY A 33 15.58 -8.26 3.86
C GLY A 33 14.75 -9.47 4.31
N ASP A 34 15.44 -10.43 4.92
CA ASP A 34 14.87 -11.75 5.23
C ASP A 34 14.42 -11.91 6.68
N GLU A 35 14.68 -10.92 7.55
CA GLU A 35 14.33 -10.98 8.97
C GLU A 35 13.73 -9.67 9.48
N PHE A 36 12.75 -9.81 10.38
CA PHE A 36 12.23 -8.69 11.16
C PHE A 36 13.21 -8.29 12.27
N MET A 37 13.04 -7.09 12.84
CA MET A 37 13.85 -6.61 13.98
C MET A 37 13.78 -7.51 15.23
N ASN A 38 12.82 -8.43 15.31
CA ASN A 38 12.67 -9.40 16.39
C ASN A 38 13.26 -10.79 16.06
N GLY A 39 14.04 -10.92 14.98
CA GLY A 39 14.71 -12.16 14.57
C GLY A 39 13.79 -13.21 13.93
N ARG A 40 12.53 -12.87 13.62
CA ARG A 40 11.64 -13.79 12.89
C ARG A 40 11.88 -13.70 11.39
N PRO A 41 11.81 -14.82 10.65
CA PRO A 41 11.95 -14.80 9.20
C PRO A 41 10.76 -14.11 8.53
N ILE A 42 11.05 -13.20 7.61
CA ILE A 42 10.07 -12.60 6.71
C ILE A 42 9.77 -13.61 5.62
N THR A 43 8.52 -14.05 5.51
CA THR A 43 8.12 -15.00 4.45
C THR A 43 7.54 -14.27 3.25
N PRO A 44 7.66 -14.83 2.02
CA PRO A 44 7.04 -14.22 0.84
C PRO A 44 5.51 -14.09 0.99
N ARG A 45 4.90 -15.01 1.75
CA ARG A 45 3.46 -14.94 2.07
C ARG A 45 3.14 -13.73 2.93
N PHE A 46 3.95 -13.44 3.94
CA PHE A 46 3.78 -12.26 4.77
C PHE A 46 3.90 -10.96 3.95
N VAL A 47 4.94 -10.85 3.12
CA VAL A 47 5.14 -9.70 2.24
C VAL A 47 3.95 -9.51 1.29
N ARG A 48 3.42 -10.61 0.75
CA ARG A 48 2.20 -10.58 -0.08
C ARG A 48 0.99 -10.04 0.68
N VAL A 49 0.80 -10.45 1.94
CA VAL A 49 -0.31 -9.97 2.77
C VAL A 49 -0.17 -8.46 3.02
N ILE A 50 1.04 -7.96 3.30
CA ILE A 50 1.28 -6.51 3.39
C ILE A 50 0.92 -5.81 2.09
N GLY A 51 1.37 -6.34 0.95
CA GLY A 51 1.03 -5.77 -0.36
C GLY A 51 -0.48 -5.69 -0.59
N ILE A 52 -1.22 -6.76 -0.28
CA ILE A 52 -2.69 -6.78 -0.37
C ILE A 52 -3.31 -5.73 0.55
N PHE A 53 -2.82 -5.63 1.79
CA PHE A 53 -3.33 -4.66 2.74
C PHE A 53 -3.14 -3.21 2.25
N LEU A 54 -1.94 -2.89 1.73
CA LEU A 54 -1.64 -1.59 1.13
C LEU A 54 -2.51 -1.30 -0.09
N ALA A 55 -2.73 -2.31 -0.95
CA ALA A 55 -3.60 -2.20 -2.12
C ALA A 55 -5.03 -1.83 -1.71
N VAL A 56 -5.61 -2.62 -0.80
CA VAL A 56 -6.99 -2.43 -0.34
C VAL A 56 -7.15 -1.09 0.38
N LEU A 57 -6.26 -0.77 1.32
CA LEU A 57 -6.34 0.47 2.09
C LEU A 57 -6.17 1.70 1.18
N GLY A 58 -5.19 1.67 0.28
CA GLY A 58 -4.97 2.74 -0.70
C GLY A 58 -6.18 2.93 -1.62
N THR A 59 -6.79 1.84 -2.10
CA THR A 59 -8.02 1.91 -2.91
C THR A 59 -9.18 2.52 -2.13
N VAL A 60 -9.40 2.09 -0.88
CA VAL A 60 -10.47 2.66 -0.03
C VAL A 60 -10.27 4.16 0.17
N ILE A 61 -9.04 4.59 0.49
CA ILE A 61 -8.74 6.02 0.68
C ILE A 61 -8.93 6.81 -0.62
N ALA A 62 -8.48 6.27 -1.76
CA ALA A 62 -8.68 6.91 -3.06
C ALA A 62 -10.17 7.08 -3.38
N VAL A 63 -10.98 6.05 -3.12
CA VAL A 63 -12.44 6.12 -3.29
C VAL A 63 -13.02 7.22 -2.41
N LEU A 64 -12.65 7.30 -1.13
CA LEU A 64 -13.13 8.34 -0.22
C LEU A 64 -12.73 9.75 -0.66
N ALA A 65 -11.50 9.92 -1.18
CA ALA A 65 -11.00 11.20 -1.66
C ALA A 65 -11.68 11.67 -2.95
N PHE A 66 -11.96 10.77 -3.89
CA PHE A 66 -12.54 11.15 -5.19
C PHE A 66 -14.07 11.08 -5.24
N SER A 67 -14.72 10.42 -4.28
CA SER A 67 -16.19 10.37 -4.18
C SER A 67 -16.81 11.63 -3.55
N GLY A 68 -15.99 12.56 -3.05
CA GLY A 68 -16.47 13.77 -2.36
C GLY A 68 -16.94 13.54 -0.92
N VAL A 69 -16.68 12.36 -0.36
CA VAL A 69 -17.00 12.03 1.05
C VAL A 69 -16.05 12.73 2.02
N LEU A 70 -14.79 12.95 1.63
CA LEU A 70 -13.84 13.70 2.44
C LEU A 70 -14.04 15.21 2.32
N PRO A 71 -14.12 15.95 3.43
CA PRO A 71 -14.23 17.41 3.40
C PRO A 71 -12.97 18.04 2.79
N GLU A 72 -13.17 19.07 1.96
CA GLU A 72 -12.07 19.78 1.27
C GLU A 72 -11.21 20.66 2.19
N ARG A 73 -11.54 20.70 3.49
CA ARG A 73 -10.93 21.55 4.52
C ARG A 73 -10.73 20.79 5.81
#